data_AF-A0A7I7TE41-F1
#
_entry.id   AF-A0A7I7TE41-F1
#
_cell.length_a   1.000
_cell.length_b   1.000
_cell.length_c   1.000
_cell.angle_alpha   90.00
_cell.angle_beta   90.00
_cell.angle_gamma   90.00
#
_symmetry.space_group_name_H-M   'P 1'
#
loop_
_entity.id
_entity.type
_entity.pdbx_description
1 polymer ?
#
loop_
_entity_poly.entity_id
_entity_poly.type
_entity_poly.pdbx_seq_one_letter_code
_entity_poly.pdbx_strand_id
1 'polypeptide(L)' 'MNGDMSIDPDQIRTEIDAALAQLPSVDPHSADTTGIDIDAVGRQLEEAHQILVNALESVEKG' A
#
# COMPACT_ATOMS: atom_id res chain seq x y z
N MET A 1 -0.92 26.21 -4.25
CA MET A 1 -0.05 25.07 -4.61
C MET A 1 -0.93 23.83 -4.51
N ASN A 2 -1.73 23.55 -5.54
CA ASN A 2 -2.52 22.32 -5.60
C ASN A 2 -1.58 21.31 -6.23
N GLY A 3 -0.97 20.46 -5.41
CA GLY A 3 -0.15 19.37 -5.91
C GLY A 3 -1.03 18.52 -6.80
N ASP A 4 -0.67 18.47 -8.07
CA ASP A 4 -1.16 17.51 -9.04
C ASP A 4 -0.98 16.12 -8.40
N MET A 5 -2.05 15.60 -7.81
CA MET A 5 -2.08 14.26 -7.24
C MET A 5 -2.13 13.35 -8.46
N SER A 6 -0.94 13.08 -8.97
CA SER A 6 -0.73 12.37 -10.22
C SER A 6 -1.46 11.04 -10.16
N ILE A 7 -2.43 10.91 -11.06
CA ILE A 7 -3.25 9.72 -11.27
C ILE A 7 -2.49 8.72 -12.16
N ASP A 8 -1.17 8.91 -12.31
CA ASP A 8 -0.30 8.06 -13.11
C ASP A 8 -0.25 6.67 -12.47
N PRO A 9 -0.69 5.62 -13.18
CA PRO A 9 -0.72 4.26 -12.65
C PRO A 9 0.68 3.77 -12.23
N ASP A 10 1.75 4.23 -12.89
CA ASP A 10 3.11 3.81 -12.55
C ASP A 10 3.62 4.52 -11.28
N GLN A 11 3.16 5.74 -11.02
CA GLN A 11 3.41 6.41 -9.74
C GLN A 11 2.67 5.73 -8.59
N ILE A 12 1.38 5.43 -8.76
CA ILE A 12 0.58 4.73 -7.76
C ILE A 12 1.19 3.36 -7.45
N ARG A 13 1.64 2.62 -8.46
CA ARG A 13 2.36 1.34 -8.27
C ARG A 13 3.65 1.52 -7.46
N THR A 14 4.42 2.57 -7.73
CA THR A 14 5.65 2.86 -6.99
C THR A 14 5.37 3.19 -5.51
N GLU A 15 4.32 3.94 -5.22
CA GLU A 15 3.91 4.27 -3.85
C GLU A 15 3.42 3.02 -3.10
N ILE A 16 2.67 2.15 -3.78
CA ILE A 16 2.22 0.86 -3.22
C ILE A 16 3.42 -0.06 -2.96
N ASP A 17 4.37 -0.18 -3.90
CA ASP A 17 5.57 -1.00 -3.71
C ASP A 17 6.39 -0.50 -2.52
N ALA A 18 6.52 0.82 -2.34
CA ALA A 18 7.20 1.39 -1.18
C ALA A 18 6.46 1.09 0.14
N ALA A 19 5.13 1.14 0.14
CA ALA A 19 4.32 0.76 1.30
C ALA A 19 4.44 -0.74 1.62
N LEU A 20 4.40 -1.59 0.60
CA LEU A 20 4.52 -3.05 0.76
C LEU A 20 5.95 -3.47 1.16
N ALA A 21 6.98 -2.73 0.76
CA ALA A 21 8.37 -3.05 1.10
C ALA A 21 8.69 -2.95 2.60
N GLN A 22 7.90 -2.21 3.38
CA GLN A 22 8.06 -2.17 4.83
C GLN A 22 7.25 -3.27 5.54
N LEU A 23 6.51 -4.10 4.81
CA LEU A 23 5.88 -5.29 5.40
C LEU A 23 6.96 -6.30 5.79
N PRO A 24 6.82 -6.97 6.94
CA PRO A 24 7.72 -8.06 7.32
C PRO A 24 7.70 -9.15 6.26
N SER A 25 8.89 -9.62 5.88
CA SER A 25 9.03 -10.73 4.94
C SER A 25 8.48 -12.01 5.56
N VAL A 26 7.26 -12.37 5.16
CA VAL A 26 6.64 -13.66 5.45
C VAL A 26 7.08 -14.66 4.40
N ASP A 27 7.84 -15.68 4.80
CA ASP A 27 8.10 -16.80 3.90
C ASP A 27 6.86 -17.70 3.85
N PRO A 28 6.19 -17.86 2.69
CA PRO A 28 4.94 -18.62 2.62
C PRO A 28 5.13 -20.13 2.79
N HIS A 29 6.37 -20.63 2.76
CA HIS A 29 6.71 -22.04 3.01
C HIS A 29 7.23 -22.29 4.43
N SER A 30 7.47 -21.23 5.19
CA SER A 30 7.83 -21.28 6.61
C SER A 30 6.61 -20.95 7.46
N ALA A 31 6.21 -21.87 8.33
CA ALA A 31 5.14 -21.63 9.29
C ALA A 31 5.59 -20.73 10.47
N ASP A 32 6.81 -20.21 10.44
CA ASP A 32 7.34 -19.38 11.52
C ASP A 32 6.90 -17.93 11.37
N THR A 33 5.73 -17.65 11.92
CA THR A 33 5.18 -16.30 12.08
C THR A 33 5.50 -15.71 13.44
N THR A 34 6.39 -16.35 14.21
CA THR A 34 6.74 -15.92 15.56
C THR A 34 7.43 -14.55 15.49
N GLY A 35 6.81 -13.54 16.11
CA GLY A 35 7.31 -12.17 16.11
C GLY A 35 6.78 -11.28 14.98
N ILE A 36 5.88 -11.79 14.14
CA ILE A 36 5.16 -10.97 13.15
C ILE A 36 3.98 -10.30 13.84
N ASP A 37 4.01 -8.96 13.85
CA ASP A 37 2.89 -8.16 14.31
C ASP A 37 1.83 -8.07 13.21
N ILE A 38 0.82 -8.93 13.31
CA ILE A 38 -0.28 -9.02 12.35
C ILE A 38 -1.11 -7.74 12.32
N ASP A 39 -1.22 -7.02 13.44
CA ASP A 39 -1.93 -5.74 13.48
C ASP A 39 -1.15 -4.66 12.73
N ALA A 40 0.18 -4.66 12.83
CA ALA A 40 1.03 -3.78 12.04
C ALA A 40 0.93 -4.08 10.53
N VAL A 41 0.96 -5.36 10.15
CA VAL A 41 0.74 -5.81 8.77
C VAL A 41 -0.63 -5.33 8.25
N GLY A 42 -1.68 -5.49 9.06
CA GLY A 42 -3.04 -5.07 8.72
C GLY A 42 -3.16 -3.58 8.43
N ARG A 43 -2.58 -2.73 9.29
CA ARG A 43 -2.59 -1.27 9.09
C ARG A 43 -1.90 -0.84 7.80
N GLN A 44 -0.81 -1.52 7.47
CA GLN A 44 0.00 -1.18 6.32
C GLN A 44 -0.64 -1.63 5.00
N LEU A 45 -1.35 -2.75 5.02
CA LEU A 45 -2.25 -3.15 3.93
C LEU A 45 -3.43 -2.18 3.76
N GLU A 46 -4.02 -1.69 4.87
CA GLU A 46 -5.10 -0.70 4.85
C GLU A 46 -4.62 0.64 4.27
N GLU A 47 -3.41 1.08 4.61
CA GLU A 47 -2.80 2.29 4.06
C GLU A 47 -2.59 2.18 2.55
N ALA A 48 -2.03 1.05 2.07
CA ALA A 48 -1.89 0.78 0.64
C ALA A 48 -3.26 0.74 -0.08
N HIS A 49 -4.28 0.19 0.57
CA HIS A 49 -5.65 0.19 0.04
C HIS A 49 -6.25 1.59 -0.04
N GLN A 50 -6.02 2.44 0.96
CA GLN A 50 -6.53 3.81 0.96
C GLN A 50 -5.90 4.66 -0.15
N ILE A 51 -4.62 4.44 -0.47
CA ILE A 51 -3.94 5.07 -1.62
C ILE A 51 -4.67 4.70 -2.92
N LEU A 52 -4.99 3.41 -3.11
CA LEU A 52 -5.74 2.94 -4.28
C LEU A 52 -7.15 3.54 -4.37
N VAL A 53 -7.88 3.62 -3.24
CA VAL A 53 -9.23 4.21 -3.20
C VAL A 53 -9.18 5.70 -3.53
N ASN A 54 -8.21 6.44 -2.96
CA ASN A 54 -8.04 7.87 -3.23
C ASN A 54 -7.70 8.13 -4.70
N ALA A 55 -6.88 7.26 -5.31
CA ALA A 55 -6.58 7.33 -6.73
C ALA A 55 -7.83 7.06 -7.58
N LEU A 56 -8.63 6.05 -7.23
CA LEU A 56 -9.88 5.73 -7.92
C LEU A 56 -10.89 6.89 -7.83
N GLU A 57 -11.05 7.50 -6.66
CA GLU A 57 -11.91 8.68 -6.48
C GLU A 57 -11.41 9.91 -7.28
N SER A 58 -10.09 10.07 -7.44
CA SER A 58 -9.53 11.14 -8.28
C SER A 58 -9.79 10.92 -9.76
N VAL A 59 -9.81 9.67 -10.24
CA VAL A 59 -10.25 9.33 -11.60
C VAL A 59 -11.73 9.65 -11.79
N GLU A 60 -12.59 9.36 -10.81
CA GLU A 60 -14.05 9.59 -10.94
C GLU A 60 -14.42 11.09 -10.90
N LYS A 61 -13.62 11.92 -10.25
CA LYS A 61 -13.84 13.36 -10.11
C LYS A 61 -13.21 14.21 -11.22
N GLY A 62 -12.35 13.63 -12.08
CA GLY A 62 -11.67 14.30 -13.21
C GLY A 62 -12.35 14.05 -14.55
#